data_AF-A0A4P6PE24-F1
#
_entry.id   AF-A0A4P6PE24-F1
#
_cell.length_a   1.000
_cell.length_b   1.000
_cell.length_c   1.000
_cell.angle_alpha   90.00
_cell.angle_beta   90.00
_cell.angle_gamma   90.00
#
_symmetry.space_group_name_H-M   'P 1'
#
loop_
_entity.id
_entity.type
_entity.pdbx_description
1 polymer ?
#
loop_
_entity_poly.entity_id
_entity_poly.type
_entity_poly.pdbx_seq_one_letter_code
_entity_poly.pdbx_strand_id
1 'polypeptide(L)'
;MQKNGIPFEFIHFPLGNGGVPEDTEAFLSLARDTAEQLKGGAGFLVHCKGGVGRTGTMASCIVAALNQPLSLVTDAGGKAETDRQRELIASL
;
A
#
# COMPACT_ATOMS: atom_id res chain seq x y z
N MET A 1 11.38 7.70 19.88
CA MET A 1 12.78 7.48 19.47
C MET A 1 12.78 6.89 18.07
N GLN A 2 13.28 7.61 17.07
CA GLN A 2 13.44 7.08 15.70
C GLN A 2 14.49 5.96 15.72
N LYS A 3 14.08 4.74 15.38
CA LYS A 3 15.00 3.64 15.13
C LYS A 3 15.56 3.85 13.71
N ASN A 4 16.90 3.88 13.57
CA ASN A 4 17.67 3.69 12.32
C ASN A 4 18.22 4.92 11.56
N GLY A 5 18.32 6.11 12.17
CA GLY A 5 19.12 7.21 11.60
C GLY A 5 18.58 7.86 10.31
N ILE A 6 17.34 7.53 9.94
CA ILE A 6 16.60 8.14 8.83
C ILE A 6 15.61 9.18 9.37
N PRO A 7 15.41 10.32 8.70
CA PRO A 7 14.59 11.43 9.22
C PRO A 7 13.09 11.22 9.00
N PHE A 8 12.62 9.99 8.81
CA PHE A 8 11.23 9.65 8.54
C PHE A 8 10.80 8.40 9.33
N GLU A 9 9.49 8.27 9.55
CA GLU A 9 8.91 7.06 10.14
C GLU A 9 9.03 5.90 9.16
N PHE A 10 9.43 4.73 9.66
CA PHE A 10 9.61 3.53 8.85
C PHE A 10 8.71 2.41 9.35
N ILE A 11 7.81 1.95 8.46
CA ILE A 11 6.90 0.85 8.70
C ILE A 11 7.36 -0.34 7.86
N HIS A 12 7.64 -1.47 8.52
CA HIS A 12 8.05 -2.69 7.85
C HIS A 12 6.90 -3.70 7.82
N PHE A 13 6.28 -3.86 6.64
CA PHE A 13 5.21 -4.82 6.41
C PHE A 13 5.60 -5.80 5.29
N PRO A 14 6.27 -6.93 5.61
CA PRO A 14 6.76 -7.86 4.61
C PRO A 14 5.62 -8.66 3.97
N LEU A 15 5.67 -8.84 2.65
CA LEU A 15 4.79 -9.74 1.90
C LEU A 15 5.62 -10.72 1.05
N GLY A 16 5.19 -11.98 1.01
CA GLY A 16 5.72 -12.97 0.09
C GLY A 16 5.59 -12.55 -1.38
N ASN A 17 6.43 -13.08 -2.26
CA ASN A 17 6.37 -12.74 -3.69
C ASN A 17 5.03 -13.17 -4.31
N GLY A 18 4.33 -12.26 -4.99
CA GLY A 18 2.96 -12.49 -5.49
C GLY A 18 1.89 -12.71 -4.41
N GLY A 19 2.27 -12.58 -3.14
CA GLY A 19 1.42 -12.87 -1.99
C GLY A 19 0.57 -11.68 -1.55
N VAL A 20 -0.27 -11.99 -0.57
CA VAL A 20 -1.05 -11.07 0.26
C VAL A 20 -0.53 -11.15 1.70
N PRO A 21 -0.78 -10.16 2.56
CA PRO A 21 -0.32 -10.20 3.94
C PRO A 21 -1.05 -11.30 4.72
N GLU A 22 -0.39 -11.89 5.72
CA GLU A 22 -1.02 -12.87 6.61
C GLU A 22 -2.11 -12.20 7.47
N ASP A 23 -1.80 -11.01 8.00
CA ASP A 23 -2.75 -10.15 8.68
C ASP A 23 -3.31 -9.11 7.70
N THR A 24 -4.40 -9.47 7.04
CA THR A 24 -5.08 -8.60 6.08
C THR A 24 -5.70 -7.38 6.74
N GLU A 25 -6.27 -7.52 7.94
CA GLU A 25 -6.90 -6.40 8.64
C GLU A 25 -5.89 -5.33 9.05
N ALA A 26 -4.73 -5.73 9.59
CA ALA A 26 -3.67 -4.78 9.91
C ALA A 26 -3.16 -4.04 8.66
N PHE A 27 -3.06 -4.75 7.53
CA PHE A 27 -2.64 -4.15 6.26
C PHE A 27 -3.67 -3.15 5.73
N LEU A 28 -4.96 -3.49 5.76
CA LEU A 28 -6.04 -2.61 5.33
C LEU A 28 -6.20 -1.41 6.28
N SER A 29 -6.00 -1.60 7.59
CA SER A 29 -5.93 -0.50 8.56
C SER A 29 -4.81 0.47 8.21
N LEU A 30 -3.61 -0.05 7.94
CA LEU A 30 -2.48 0.77 7.53
C LEU A 30 -2.78 1.57 6.25
N ALA A 31 -3.46 0.96 5.27
CA ALA A 31 -3.88 1.66 4.05
C ALA A 31 -4.87 2.79 4.35
N ARG A 32 -5.87 2.56 5.21
CA ARG A 32 -6.85 3.57 5.66
C ARG A 32 -6.18 4.70 6.43
N ASP A 33 -5.28 4.39 7.35
CA ASP A 33 -4.54 5.38 8.14
C ASP A 33 -3.63 6.23 7.25
N THR A 34 -3.00 5.61 6.24
CA THR A 34 -2.19 6.31 5.23
C THR A 34 -3.05 7.23 4.38
N ALA A 35 -4.24 6.78 3.97
CA ALA A 35 -5.20 7.59 3.21
C ALA A 35 -5.64 8.84 4.01
N GLU A 36 -5.95 8.71 5.29
CA GLU A 36 -6.30 9.86 6.13
C GLU A 36 -5.14 10.85 6.29
N GLN A 37 -3.91 10.36 6.47
CA GLN A 37 -2.73 11.23 6.56
C GLN A 37 -2.41 11.93 5.24
N LEU A 38 -2.62 11.27 4.09
CA LEU A 38 -2.49 11.88 2.77
C LEU A 38 -3.46 13.05 2.58
N LYS A 39 -4.72 12.93 3.05
CA LYS A 39 -5.69 14.04 3.05
C LYS A 39 -5.19 15.23 3.87
N GLY A 40 -4.42 14.96 4.93
CA GLY A 40 -3.74 15.96 5.76
C GLY A 40 -2.47 16.56 5.15
N GLY A 41 -2.07 16.15 3.95
CA GLY A 41 -0.89 16.66 3.24
C GLY A 41 0.42 15.93 3.55
N ALA A 42 0.38 14.80 4.27
CA ALA A 42 1.57 13.98 4.47
C ALA A 42 2.03 13.34 3.14
N GLY A 43 3.32 13.01 3.03
CA GLY A 43 3.90 12.29 1.89
C GLY A 43 4.38 10.90 2.31
N PHE A 44 4.17 9.90 1.45
CA PHE A 44 4.56 8.52 1.71
C PHE A 44 5.38 7.93 0.56
N LEU A 45 6.33 7.08 0.91
CA LEU A 45 7.07 6.25 -0.04
C LEU A 45 6.75 4.79 0.26
N VAL A 46 6.18 4.09 -0.73
CA VAL A 46 5.90 2.66 -0.66
C VAL A 46 6.80 1.95 -1.65
N HIS A 47 7.49 0.90 -1.22
CA HIS A 47 8.36 0.13 -2.12
C HIS A 47 8.30 -1.38 -1.82
N CYS A 48 8.79 -2.17 -2.77
CA CYS A 48 9.10 -3.57 -2.59
C CYS A 48 10.43 -3.86 -3.29
N LYS A 49 10.60 -5.04 -3.91
CA LYS A 49 11.78 -5.34 -4.74
C LYS A 49 11.70 -4.72 -6.13
N GLY A 50 10.53 -4.81 -6.78
CA GLY A 50 10.34 -4.40 -8.18
C GLY A 50 9.46 -3.17 -8.38
N GLY A 51 8.86 -2.62 -7.32
CA GLY A 51 8.01 -1.43 -7.42
C GLY A 51 6.65 -1.64 -8.10
N VAL A 52 6.30 -2.87 -8.53
CA VAL A 52 5.07 -3.13 -9.31
C VAL A 52 3.99 -3.82 -8.48
N GLY A 53 4.15 -5.11 -8.14
CA GLY A 53 3.10 -5.93 -7.52
C GLY A 53 2.67 -5.54 -6.11
N ARG A 54 3.57 -5.78 -5.13
CA ARG A 54 3.28 -5.50 -3.71
C ARG A 54 3.14 -4.00 -3.43
N THR A 55 3.99 -3.20 -4.08
CA THR A 55 3.87 -1.73 -4.06
C THR A 55 2.52 -1.30 -4.62
N GLY A 56 2.15 -1.80 -5.81
CA GLY A 56 0.88 -1.49 -6.45
C GLY A 56 -0.31 -1.98 -5.64
N THR A 57 -0.20 -3.11 -4.93
CA THR A 57 -1.26 -3.62 -4.05
C THR A 57 -1.51 -2.64 -2.90
N MET A 58 -0.47 -2.22 -2.16
CA MET A 58 -0.63 -1.23 -1.09
C MET A 58 -1.14 0.11 -1.63
N ALA A 59 -0.57 0.62 -2.71
CA ALA A 59 -1.02 1.87 -3.33
C ALA A 59 -2.49 1.79 -3.78
N SER A 60 -2.92 0.64 -4.31
CA SER A 60 -4.31 0.39 -4.72
C SER A 60 -5.25 0.40 -3.51
N CYS A 61 -4.87 -0.25 -2.41
CA CYS A 61 -5.63 -0.17 -1.16
C CYS A 61 -5.76 1.28 -0.66
N ILE A 62 -4.69 2.07 -0.73
CA ILE A 62 -4.71 3.48 -0.30
C ILE A 62 -5.67 4.30 -1.17
N VAL A 63 -5.58 4.21 -2.51
CA VAL A 63 -6.49 4.99 -3.38
C VAL A 63 -7.94 4.50 -3.28
N ALA A 64 -8.17 3.19 -3.07
CA ALA A 64 -9.50 2.66 -2.79
C ALA A 64 -10.09 3.25 -1.49
N ALA A 65 -9.30 3.30 -0.40
CA ALA A 65 -9.71 3.94 0.85
C ALA A 65 -9.95 5.46 0.70
N LEU A 66 -9.31 6.11 -0.27
CA LEU A 66 -9.58 7.50 -0.65
C LEU A 66 -10.81 7.67 -1.53
N ASN A 67 -11.50 6.59 -1.91
CA ASN A 67 -12.55 6.56 -2.95
C ASN A 67 -12.08 7.17 -4.28
N GLN A 68 -10.83 6.90 -4.65
CA GLN A 68 -10.19 7.35 -5.89
C GLN A 68 -10.06 6.18 -6.88
N PRO A 69 -9.97 6.48 -8.20
CA PRO A 69 -9.88 5.43 -9.19
C PRO A 69 -8.54 4.69 -9.13
N LEU A 70 -8.59 3.36 -9.26
CA LEU A 70 -7.39 2.50 -9.32
C LEU A 70 -6.45 2.86 -10.48
N SER A 71 -6.94 3.55 -11.50
CA SER A 71 -6.12 3.98 -12.64
C SER A 71 -4.97 4.87 -12.24
N LEU A 72 -5.09 5.64 -11.14
CA LEU A 72 -3.99 6.44 -10.59
C LEU A 72 -2.75 5.59 -10.28
N VAL A 73 -2.96 4.34 -9.87
CA VAL A 73 -1.87 3.40 -9.56
C VAL A 73 -1.35 2.74 -10.84
N THR A 74 -2.25 2.34 -11.75
CA THR A 74 -1.85 1.67 -13.00
C THR A 74 -1.13 2.60 -13.96
N ASP A 75 -1.56 3.86 -14.06
CA ASP A 75 -0.93 4.88 -14.90
C ASP A 75 0.48 5.23 -14.39
N ALA A 76 0.70 5.08 -13.08
CA ALA A 76 2.02 5.20 -12.45
C ALA A 76 2.88 3.92 -12.54
N GLY A 77 2.38 2.85 -13.18
CA GLY A 77 3.09 1.58 -13.39
C GLY A 77 2.95 0.54 -12.28
N GLY A 78 2.19 0.83 -11.21
CA GLY A 78 1.86 -0.12 -10.16
C GLY A 78 0.62 -0.94 -10.48
N LYS A 79 0.53 -2.19 -10.02
CA LYS A 79 -0.68 -3.01 -10.18
C LYS A 79 -0.70 -4.19 -9.21
N ALA A 80 -1.89 -4.71 -8.92
CA ALA A 80 -2.01 -6.08 -8.41
C ALA A 80 -1.62 -7.09 -9.50
N GLU A 81 -0.74 -8.03 -9.17
CA GLU A 81 -0.24 -9.05 -10.09
C GLU A 81 -1.03 -10.36 -9.98
N THR A 82 -1.68 -10.62 -8.85
CA THR A 82 -2.43 -11.87 -8.60
C THR A 82 -3.90 -11.62 -8.26
N ASP A 83 -4.75 -12.63 -8.44
CA ASP A 83 -6.18 -12.52 -8.10
C ASP A 83 -6.39 -12.28 -6.62
N ARG A 84 -5.60 -12.93 -5.76
CA ARG A 84 -5.63 -12.71 -4.30
C ARG A 84 -5.38 -11.25 -3.93
N GLN A 85 -4.48 -10.56 -4.64
CA GLN A 85 -4.24 -9.13 -4.42
C GLN A 85 -5.42 -8.28 -4.89
N ARG A 86 -6.06 -8.65 -6.01
CA ARG A 86 -7.28 -7.97 -6.49
C ARG A 86 -8.45 -8.15 -5.51
N GLU A 87 -8.63 -9.35 -4.97
CA GLU A 87 -9.64 -9.66 -3.95
C GLU A 87 -9.41 -8.84 -2.67
N LEU A 88 -8.16 -8.72 -2.22
CA LEU A 88 -7.80 -7.88 -1.07
C LEU A 88 -8.10 -6.40 -1.31
N ILE A 89 -7.86 -5.88 -2.52
CA ILE A 89 -8.19 -4.48 -2.84
C ILE A 89 -9.70 -4.27 -2.83
N ALA A 90 -10.47 -5.25 -3.31
CA ALA A 90 -11.93 -5.19 -3.38
C ALA A 90 -12.64 -5.34 -2.02
N SER A 91 -11.91 -5.62 -0.94
CA SER A 91 -12.47 -5.70 0.42
C SER A 91 -12.45 -4.37 1.18
N LEU A 92 -12.10 -3.27 0.50
CA LEU A 92 -12.17 -1.88 1.01
C LEU A 92 -13.44 -1.19 0.51
#